data_AF-A0A5A7MTA2-F1
#
_entry.id   AF-A0A5A7MTA2-F1
#
_cell.length_a   1.000
_cell.length_b   1.000
_cell.length_c   1.000
_cell.angle_alpha   90.00
_cell.angle_beta   90.00
_cell.angle_gamma   90.00
#
_symmetry.space_group_name_H-M   'P 1'
#
loop_
_entity.id
_entity.type
_entity.pdbx_description
1 polymer ?
#
loop_
_entity_poly.entity_id
_entity_poly.type
_entity_poly.pdbx_seq_one_letter_code
_entity_poly.pdbx_strand_id
1 'polypeptide(L)'
;MQETFVALQRLVDGRTASPAVLEPYVDTELPGRADMMISLNVPLGDNPAVPRGTSAICPYQPVRGGKRIPVTCNRLITPQGADFRIKATVYGPDGLPGIPADGIKPNGALLADHAKELVIYLDEIVSVGVVGGPMWSKK
;
A
#
# COMPACT_ATOMS: atom_id res chain seq x y z
N MET A 1 -19.28 6.26 7.20
CA MET A 1 -18.15 7.07 6.69
C MET A 1 -17.33 7.69 7.81
N GLN A 2 -17.90 8.51 8.71
CA GLN A 2 -17.15 9.07 9.84
C GLN A 2 -16.57 7.99 10.77
N GLU A 3 -17.36 6.97 11.13
CA GLU A 3 -16.88 5.84 11.94
C GLU A 3 -15.73 5.08 11.26
N THR A 4 -15.84 4.81 9.95
CA THR A 4 -14.80 4.20 9.13
C THR A 4 -13.52 5.04 9.11
N PHE A 5 -13.64 6.36 9.03
CA PHE A 5 -12.49 7.25 9.10
C PHE A 5 -11.81 7.22 10.47
N VAL A 6 -12.60 7.30 11.56
CA VAL A 6 -12.07 7.21 12.93
C VAL A 6 -11.37 5.87 13.17
N ALA A 7 -11.93 4.80 12.63
CA ALA A 7 -11.35 3.47 12.66
C ALA A 7 -9.98 3.41 11.95
N LEU A 8 -9.90 3.90 10.72
CA LEU A 8 -8.64 3.93 9.97
C LEU A 8 -7.62 4.87 10.62
N GLN A 9 -8.07 5.98 11.22
CA GLN A 9 -7.19 6.89 11.96
C GLN A 9 -6.53 6.19 13.15
N ARG A 10 -7.23 5.28 13.84
CA ARG A 10 -6.60 4.46 14.92
C ARG A 10 -5.48 3.56 14.40
N LEU A 11 -5.59 3.07 13.16
CA LEU A 11 -4.50 2.30 12.53
C LEU A 11 -3.27 3.16 12.26
N VAL A 12 -3.49 4.40 11.82
CA VAL A 12 -2.42 5.39 11.63
C VAL A 12 -1.72 5.68 12.96
N ASP A 13 -2.50 6.03 13.98
CA ASP A 13 -1.96 6.40 15.29
C ASP A 13 -1.23 5.24 15.97
N GLY A 14 -1.75 4.02 15.79
CA GLY A 14 -1.15 2.78 16.32
C GLY A 14 0.02 2.23 15.49
N ARG A 15 0.33 2.83 14.34
CA ARG A 15 1.29 2.29 13.35
C ARG A 15 1.04 0.81 13.06
N THR A 16 -0.21 0.45 12.80
CA THR A 16 -0.59 -0.94 12.59
C THR A 16 -0.02 -1.45 11.27
N ALA A 17 0.84 -2.46 11.36
CA ALA A 17 1.39 -3.18 10.22
C ALA A 17 0.29 -3.94 9.46
N SER A 18 0.25 -3.78 8.14
CA SER A 18 -0.64 -4.52 7.24
C SER A 18 0.21 -5.41 6.33
N PRO A 19 0.26 -6.73 6.59
CA PRO A 19 0.95 -7.66 5.70
C PRO A 19 0.31 -7.64 4.31
N ALA A 20 1.16 -7.60 3.28
CA ALA A 20 0.73 -7.50 1.90
C ALA A 20 1.64 -8.32 0.98
N VAL A 21 1.11 -8.68 -0.19
CA VAL A 21 1.86 -9.39 -1.23
C VAL A 21 1.88 -8.53 -2.48
N LEU A 22 3.07 -8.33 -3.05
CA LEU A 22 3.22 -7.63 -4.33
C LEU A 22 2.61 -8.47 -5.46
N GLU A 23 1.70 -7.91 -6.25
CA GLU A 23 1.02 -8.64 -7.31
C GLU A 23 1.78 -8.61 -8.65
N PRO A 24 2.19 -7.45 -9.20
CA PRO A 24 2.92 -7.40 -10.46
C PRO A 24 4.43 -7.52 -10.24
N TYR A 25 5.12 -8.01 -11.26
CA TYR A 25 6.54 -7.73 -11.43
C TYR A 25 6.74 -6.21 -11.60
N VAL A 26 7.75 -5.66 -10.92
CA VAL A 26 8.05 -4.22 -10.93
C VAL A 26 9.30 -3.96 -11.74
N ASP A 27 9.17 -3.06 -12.71
CA ASP A 27 10.25 -2.56 -13.54
C ASP A 27 10.31 -1.03 -13.44
N THR A 28 11.37 -0.52 -12.83
CA THR A 28 11.49 0.93 -12.58
C THR A 28 12.11 1.69 -13.74
N GLU A 29 12.23 1.09 -14.93
CA GLU A 29 12.70 1.80 -16.12
C GLU A 29 11.79 2.99 -16.47
N LEU A 30 10.48 2.81 -16.36
CA LEU A 30 9.43 3.80 -16.61
C LEU A 30 8.54 3.94 -15.35
N PRO A 31 7.79 5.05 -15.20
CA PRO A 31 6.80 5.15 -14.11
C PRO A 31 5.74 4.05 -14.25
N GLY A 32 5.25 3.55 -13.12
CA GLY A 32 4.33 2.43 -13.10
C GLY A 32 3.63 2.27 -11.76
N ARG A 33 3.16 1.04 -11.50
CA ARG A 33 2.43 0.67 -10.28
C ARG A 33 2.97 -0.62 -9.69
N ALA A 34 3.20 -0.62 -8.39
CA ALA A 34 3.57 -1.78 -7.58
C ALA A 34 2.39 -2.13 -6.67
N ASP A 35 1.28 -2.56 -7.29
CA ASP A 35 0.05 -2.84 -6.57
C ASP A 35 0.22 -4.08 -5.67
N MET A 36 -0.42 -4.04 -4.50
CA MET A 36 -0.28 -5.09 -3.49
C MET A 36 -1.64 -5.55 -3.00
N MET A 37 -1.74 -6.81 -2.64
CA MET A 37 -2.91 -7.36 -1.98
C MET A 37 -2.64 -7.53 -0.48
N ILE A 38 -3.48 -6.95 0.37
CA ILE A 38 -3.44 -7.18 1.82
C ILE A 38 -3.71 -8.68 2.09
N SER A 39 -2.77 -9.34 2.76
CA SER A 39 -2.80 -10.81 2.92
C SER A 39 -3.52 -11.27 4.19
N LEU A 40 -3.65 -10.41 5.20
CA LEU A 40 -4.34 -10.69 6.46
C LEU A 40 -5.36 -9.60 6.80
N ASN A 41 -6.41 -9.98 7.52
CA ASN A 41 -7.35 -9.01 8.08
C ASN A 41 -6.62 -8.11 9.08
N VAL A 42 -6.72 -6.80 8.89
CA VAL A 42 -6.25 -5.82 9.87
C VAL A 42 -7.40 -5.56 10.85
N PRO A 43 -7.29 -6.02 12.11
CA PRO A 43 -8.40 -6.04 13.05
C PRO A 43 -8.81 -4.64 13.49
N LEU A 44 -10.11 -4.45 13.73
CA LEU A 44 -10.67 -3.26 14.37
C LEU A 44 -11.93 -3.63 15.19
N GLY A 45 -11.73 -4.07 16.41
CA GLY A 45 -12.83 -4.64 17.20
C GLY A 45 -13.38 -5.89 16.52
N ASP A 46 -14.70 -5.98 16.36
CA ASP A 46 -15.37 -7.18 15.83
C ASP A 46 -15.30 -7.30 14.29
N ASN A 47 -14.98 -6.23 13.56
CA ASN A 47 -14.86 -6.23 12.10
C ASN A 47 -13.46 -5.75 11.66
N PRO A 48 -12.88 -6.29 10.57
CA PRO A 48 -11.60 -5.79 10.08
C PRO A 48 -11.76 -4.40 9.46
N ALA A 49 -10.87 -3.46 9.81
CA ALA A 49 -10.82 -2.14 9.18
C ALA A 49 -10.29 -2.20 7.75
N VAL A 50 -9.33 -3.10 7.51
CA VAL A 50 -8.80 -3.43 6.19
C VAL A 50 -8.88 -4.95 6.01
N PRO A 51 -9.89 -5.46 5.28
CA PRO A 51 -10.04 -6.88 5.05
C PRO A 51 -8.90 -7.45 4.19
N ARG A 52 -8.61 -8.74 4.38
CA ARG A 52 -7.82 -9.53 3.44
C ARG A 52 -8.40 -9.39 2.03
N GLY A 53 -7.52 -9.30 1.03
CA GLY A 53 -7.91 -9.10 -0.36
C GLY A 53 -8.14 -7.64 -0.73
N THR A 54 -7.94 -6.69 0.20
CA THR A 54 -7.90 -5.26 -0.14
C THR A 54 -6.73 -4.99 -1.08
N SER A 55 -6.99 -4.34 -2.21
CA SER A 55 -5.96 -3.89 -3.14
C SER A 55 -5.39 -2.55 -2.68
N ALA A 56 -4.08 -2.51 -2.45
CA ALA A 56 -3.30 -1.30 -2.23
C ALA A 56 -2.66 -0.85 -3.54
N ILE A 57 -2.91 0.40 -3.90
CA ILE A 57 -2.45 0.99 -5.16
C ILE A 57 -1.27 1.90 -4.88
N CYS A 58 -0.13 1.57 -5.48
CA CYS A 58 1.15 2.16 -5.10
C CYS A 58 1.92 2.58 -6.36
N PRO A 59 1.71 3.82 -6.85
CA PRO A 59 2.45 4.33 -7.99
C PRO A 59 3.93 4.50 -7.63
N TYR A 60 4.79 4.32 -8.63
CA TYR A 60 6.21 4.62 -8.50
C TYR A 60 6.71 5.43 -9.68
N GLN A 61 7.76 6.21 -9.44
CA GLN A 61 8.53 6.92 -10.48
C GLN A 61 9.74 6.09 -10.89
N PRO A 62 10.39 6.38 -12.04
CA PRO A 62 11.62 5.71 -12.40
C PRO A 62 12.66 5.79 -11.29
N VAL A 63 13.34 4.67 -11.02
CA VAL A 63 14.40 4.57 -10.01
C VAL A 63 15.68 4.15 -10.70
N ARG A 64 16.80 4.74 -10.28
CA ARG A 64 18.12 4.45 -10.84
C ARG A 64 19.12 4.25 -9.71
N GLY A 65 19.71 3.06 -9.67
CA GLY A 65 20.66 2.67 -8.62
C GLY A 65 19.99 2.42 -7.26
N GLY A 66 20.81 1.95 -6.32
CA GLY A 66 20.35 1.52 -5.00
C GLY A 66 19.96 0.04 -4.97
N LYS A 67 19.31 -0.36 -3.87
CA LYS A 67 18.90 -1.75 -3.62
C LYS A 67 17.40 -1.90 -3.34
N ARG A 68 16.67 -0.79 -3.35
CA ARG A 68 15.25 -0.76 -2.95
C ARG A 68 14.48 0.24 -3.79
N ILE A 69 13.24 -0.12 -4.09
CA ILE A 69 12.28 0.70 -4.82
C ILE A 69 11.45 1.46 -3.78
N PRO A 70 11.58 2.80 -3.65
CA PRO A 70 10.73 3.57 -2.76
C PRO A 70 9.29 3.53 -3.27
N VAL A 71 8.36 3.07 -2.44
CA VAL A 71 6.95 2.92 -2.79
C VAL A 71 6.08 3.48 -1.68
N THR A 72 5.13 4.32 -2.08
CA THR A 72 4.07 4.84 -1.23
C THR A 72 2.73 4.52 -1.88
N CYS A 73 1.85 3.88 -1.13
CA CYS A 73 0.49 3.59 -1.56
C CYS A 73 -0.41 4.79 -1.29
N ASN A 74 -1.25 5.14 -2.26
CA ASN A 74 -2.11 6.31 -2.18
C ASN A 74 -3.61 5.97 -2.15
N ARG A 75 -3.94 4.69 -2.32
CA ARG A 75 -5.32 4.22 -2.34
C ARG A 75 -5.43 2.78 -1.87
N LEU A 76 -6.49 2.48 -1.12
CA LEU A 76 -6.93 1.12 -0.80
C LEU A 76 -8.33 0.91 -1.36
N ILE A 77 -8.58 -0.26 -1.96
CA ILE A 77 -9.91 -0.67 -2.42
C ILE A 77 -10.24 -2.00 -1.78
N THR A 78 -11.25 -2.03 -0.92
CA THR A 78 -11.64 -3.26 -0.23
C THR A 78 -12.46 -4.18 -1.16
N PRO A 79 -12.52 -5.49 -0.89
CA PRO A 79 -13.36 -6.40 -1.68
C PRO A 79 -14.84 -6.02 -1.70
N GLN A 80 -15.32 -5.31 -0.67
CA GLN A 80 -16.69 -4.83 -0.54
C GLN A 80 -16.92 -3.49 -1.28
N GLY A 81 -15.91 -2.93 -1.94
CA GLY A 81 -16.01 -1.72 -2.75
C GLY A 81 -15.82 -0.41 -1.98
N ALA A 82 -15.28 -0.45 -0.75
CA ALA A 82 -14.86 0.77 -0.06
C ALA A 82 -13.57 1.32 -0.72
N ASP A 83 -13.49 2.64 -0.87
CA ASP A 83 -12.37 3.36 -1.49
C ASP A 83 -11.75 4.30 -0.46
N PHE A 84 -10.50 4.06 -0.08
CA PHE A 84 -9.78 4.90 0.86
C PHE A 84 -8.63 5.59 0.13
N ARG A 85 -8.57 6.92 0.22
CA ARG A 85 -7.38 7.69 -0.18
C ARG A 85 -6.51 7.88 1.03
N ILE A 86 -5.26 7.47 0.91
CA ILE A 86 -4.34 7.35 2.02
C ILE A 86 -2.95 7.84 1.63
N LYS A 87 -2.07 7.92 2.62
CA LYS A 87 -0.63 7.81 2.42
C LYS A 87 -0.17 6.61 3.24
N ALA A 88 0.54 5.68 2.60
CA ALA A 88 1.09 4.53 3.29
C ALA A 88 2.45 4.14 2.75
N THR A 89 3.39 3.88 3.64
CA THR A 89 4.75 3.50 3.29
C THR A 89 4.88 1.98 3.27
N VAL A 90 5.53 1.47 2.23
CA VAL A 90 5.84 0.05 2.07
C VAL A 90 7.21 -0.24 2.68
N TYR A 91 7.32 -1.36 3.37
CA TYR A 91 8.55 -1.90 3.94
C TYR A 91 8.76 -3.33 3.45
N GLY A 92 10.02 -3.71 3.30
CA GLY A 92 10.40 -5.09 3.04
C GLY A 92 10.36 -5.94 4.31
N PRO A 93 10.56 -7.26 4.17
CA PRO A 93 10.55 -8.20 5.29
C PRO A 93 11.70 -7.97 6.29
N ASP A 94 12.74 -7.25 5.86
CA ASP A 94 13.86 -6.80 6.69
C ASP A 94 13.55 -5.53 7.50
N GLY A 95 12.33 -5.00 7.43
CA GLY A 95 11.89 -3.80 8.14
C GLY A 95 12.42 -2.49 7.55
N LEU A 96 13.09 -2.52 6.39
CA LEU A 96 13.58 -1.33 5.72
C LEU A 96 12.55 -0.77 4.72
N PRO A 97 12.46 0.56 4.55
CA PRO A 97 11.49 1.17 3.66
C PRO A 97 11.78 0.83 2.19
N GLY A 98 10.71 0.67 1.41
CA GLY A 98 10.74 0.29 0.00
C GLY A 98 10.82 -1.21 -0.24
N ILE A 99 10.51 -1.60 -1.48
CA ILE A 99 10.55 -2.99 -1.97
C ILE A 99 12.01 -3.36 -2.25
N PRO A 100 12.54 -4.47 -1.68
CA PRO A 100 13.87 -4.96 -2.05
C PRO A 100 13.94 -5.28 -3.54
N ALA A 101 14.98 -4.81 -4.21
CA ALA A 101 15.25 -5.16 -5.61
C ALA A 101 15.90 -6.54 -5.71
N ASP A 102 15.46 -7.34 -6.68
CA ASP A 102 16.09 -8.62 -7.02
C ASP A 102 17.14 -8.46 -8.11
N GLY A 103 17.01 -7.42 -8.93
CA GLY A 103 17.88 -7.17 -10.06
C GLY A 103 18.06 -5.69 -10.34
N ILE A 104 19.13 -5.39 -11.07
CA ILE A 104 19.44 -4.06 -11.59
C ILE A 104 19.78 -4.21 -13.06
N LYS A 105 19.07 -3.49 -13.92
CA LYS A 105 19.34 -3.41 -15.35
C LYS A 105 20.65 -2.65 -15.63
N PRO A 106 21.26 -2.79 -16.82
CA PRO A 106 22.46 -2.03 -17.20
C PRO A 106 22.30 -0.50 -17.10
N ASN A 107 21.09 0.01 -17.33
CA ASN A 107 20.77 1.43 -17.20
C ASN A 107 20.53 1.88 -15.74
N GLY A 108 20.70 0.98 -14.76
CA GLY A 108 20.50 1.23 -13.33
C GLY A 108 19.06 1.06 -12.83
N ALA A 109 18.09 0.74 -13.71
CA ALA A 109 16.72 0.49 -13.28
C ALA A 109 16.63 -0.75 -12.37
N LEU A 110 15.92 -0.62 -11.26
CA LEU A 110 15.66 -1.70 -10.32
C LEU A 110 14.49 -2.56 -10.77
N LEU A 111 14.60 -3.86 -10.48
CA LEU A 111 13.61 -4.88 -10.75
C LEU A 111 13.20 -5.56 -9.44
N ALA A 112 11.92 -5.86 -9.28
CA ALA A 112 11.43 -6.67 -8.17
C ALA A 112 10.40 -7.69 -8.67
N ASP A 113 10.58 -8.95 -8.28
CA ASP A 113 9.67 -10.03 -8.58
C ASP A 113 8.34 -9.86 -7.86
N HIS A 114 7.28 -10.39 -8.48
CA HIS A 114 5.97 -10.52 -7.87
C HIS A 114 5.98 -11.49 -6.68
N ALA A 115 4.85 -11.61 -5.99
CA ALA A 115 4.63 -12.48 -4.84
C ALA A 115 5.54 -12.21 -3.63
N LYS A 116 6.20 -11.05 -3.56
CA LYS A 116 6.97 -10.64 -2.40
C LYS A 116 6.07 -10.32 -1.21
N GLU A 117 6.42 -10.88 -0.07
CA GLU A 117 5.84 -10.49 1.22
C GLU A 117 6.41 -9.14 1.65
N LEU A 118 5.53 -8.19 1.90
CA LEU A 118 5.82 -6.82 2.26
C LEU A 118 4.92 -6.41 3.44
N VAL A 119 5.27 -5.28 4.05
CA VAL A 119 4.48 -4.68 5.12
C VAL A 119 4.11 -3.26 4.74
N ILE A 120 2.83 -2.94 4.84
CA ILE A 120 2.31 -1.59 4.62
C ILE A 120 1.97 -0.96 5.97
N TYR A 121 2.46 0.24 6.20
CA TYR A 121 2.04 1.08 7.33
C TYR A 121 1.22 2.25 6.80
N LEU A 122 0.01 2.44 7.34
CA LEU A 122 -0.79 3.62 7.02
C LEU A 122 -0.21 4.82 7.78
N ASP A 123 0.20 5.83 7.02
CA ASP A 123 0.77 7.07 7.56
C ASP A 123 -0.31 8.16 7.71
N GLU A 124 -1.32 8.16 6.82
CA GLU A 124 -2.36 9.18 6.78
C GLU A 124 -3.62 8.66 6.09
N ILE A 125 -4.80 9.10 6.57
CA ILE A 125 -6.08 8.94 5.87
C ILE A 125 -6.50 10.29 5.28
N VAL A 126 -6.55 10.38 3.96
CA VAL A 126 -6.93 11.59 3.23
C VAL A 126 -8.45 11.67 3.07
N SER A 127 -9.06 10.58 2.61
CA SER A 127 -10.52 10.50 2.46
C SER A 127 -11.02 9.05 2.39
N VAL A 128 -12.31 8.87 2.66
CA VAL A 128 -12.99 7.58 2.63
C VAL A 128 -14.26 7.69 1.79
N GLY A 129 -14.54 6.67 0.99
CA GLY A 129 -15.64 6.63 0.03
C GLY A 129 -16.05 5.22 -0.33
N VAL A 130 -16.87 5.14 -1.38
CA VAL A 130 -17.14 3.90 -2.12
C VAL A 130 -16.70 4.13 -3.56
N VAL A 131 -16.29 3.06 -4.24
CA VAL A 131 -15.83 3.17 -5.64
C VAL A 131 -16.93 3.81 -6.51
N GLY A 132 -16.57 4.90 -7.20
CA GLY A 132 -17.48 5.67 -8.06
C GLY A 132 -18.47 6.58 -7.31
N GLY A 133 -18.45 6.60 -5.98
CA GLY A 133 -19.31 7.43 -5.15
C GLY A 133 -18.64 8.70 -4.61
N PRO A 134 -19.39 9.50 -3.83
CA PRO A 134 -18.83 10.67 -3.17
C PRO A 134 -17.79 10.28 -2.11
N MET A 135 -16.74 11.10 -2.01
CA MET A 135 -15.67 10.93 -1.03
C MET A 135 -15.88 11.87 0.15
N TRP A 136 -15.68 11.36 1.36
CA TRP A 136 -15.68 12.13 2.59
C TRP A 136 -14.24 12.35 3.06
N SER A 137 -13.87 13.60 3.34
CA SER A 137 -12.61 13.96 3.99
C SER A 137 -12.89 14.75 5.26
N LYS A 138 -11.97 14.67 6.22
CA LYS A 138 -11.99 15.56 7.39
C LYS A 138 -11.54 16.93 6.90
N LYS A 139 -12.45 17.91 6.95
CA LYS A 139 -12.11 19.33 6.72
C LYS A 139 -11.22 19.85 7.84
#